data_AF-X1TI58-F1
#
_entry.id   AF-X1TI58-F1
#
_cell.length_a   1.000
_cell.length_b   1.000
_cell.length_c   1.000
_cell.angle_alpha   90.00
_cell.angle_beta   90.00
_cell.angle_gamma   90.00
#
_symmetry.space_group_name_H-M   'P 1'
#
loop_
_entity.id
_entity.type
_entity.pdbx_description
1 polymer ?
#
loop_
_entity_poly.entity_id
_entity_poly.type
_entity_poly.pdbx_seq_one_letter_code
_entity_poly.pdbx_strand_id
1 'polypeptide(L)' 'MIKKDFIGITIRSMKIDDLKKVLEIEKESFPVPWTYDMFFSELTRNRYAKYFILEKNSKVMGYLGLWHKGTSFHITNIA' A
#
# COMPACT_ATOMS: atom_id res chain seq x y z
N MET A 1 -20.87 -7.76 13.84
CA MET A 1 -20.62 -6.48 13.14
C MET A 1 -19.82 -5.58 14.07
N ILE A 2 -18.51 -5.45 13.86
CA ILE A 2 -17.68 -4.54 14.67
C ILE A 2 -17.95 -3.11 14.18
N LYS A 3 -18.73 -2.35 14.93
CA LYS A 3 -18.81 -0.89 14.78
C LYS A 3 -17.64 -0.29 15.58
N LYS A 4 -16.53 -0.01 14.90
CA LYS A 4 -15.47 0.86 15.44
C LYS A 4 -15.48 2.12 14.59
N ASP A 5 -15.74 3.26 15.21
CA ASP A 5 -15.59 4.56 14.58
C ASP A 5 -14.09 4.84 14.40
N PHE A 6 -13.60 4.61 13.20
CA PHE A 6 -12.20 4.86 12.82
C PHE A 6 -12.00 6.35 12.50
N ILE A 7 -12.21 7.20 13.50
CA ILE A 7 -12.04 8.66 13.35
C ILE A 7 -10.61 8.95 12.90
N GLY A 8 -10.49 9.70 11.81
CA GLY A 8 -9.21 10.14 11.27
C GLY A 8 -8.41 9.05 10.52
N ILE A 9 -9.00 7.89 10.25
CA ILE A 9 -8.37 6.85 9.42
C ILE A 9 -9.01 6.85 8.03
N THR A 10 -8.17 6.87 7.01
CA THR A 10 -8.58 6.78 5.61
C THR A 10 -7.75 5.73 4.89
N ILE A 11 -8.39 5.01 3.97
CA ILE A 11 -7.70 4.18 2.99
C ILE A 11 -7.86 4.86 1.65
N ARG A 12 -6.74 5.13 0.97
CA ARG A 12 -6.73 5.78 -0.34
C ARG A 12 -5.72 5.13 -1.25
N SER A 13 -5.86 5.33 -2.55
CA SER A 13 -4.85 4.89 -3.51
C SER A 13 -3.49 5.51 -3.17
N MET A 14 -2.46 4.67 -3.25
CA MET A 14 -1.07 5.08 -3.10
C MET A 14 -0.66 5.95 -4.29
N LYS A 15 0.03 7.06 -4.00
CA LYS A 15 0.67 7.91 -5.00
C LYS A 15 2.18 7.72 -4.94
N ILE A 16 2.87 8.12 -6.00
CA ILE A 16 4.35 8.07 -6.05
C ILE A 16 4.96 8.85 -4.88
N ASP A 17 4.36 9.99 -4.50
CA ASP A 17 4.81 10.81 -3.37
C ASP A 17 4.72 10.10 -2.01
N ASP A 18 3.90 9.05 -1.89
CA ASP A 18 3.81 8.24 -0.67
C ASP A 18 4.96 7.23 -0.56
N LEU A 19 5.66 6.91 -1.66
CA LEU A 19 6.65 5.83 -1.70
C LEU A 19 7.76 5.98 -0.68
N LYS A 20 8.19 7.21 -0.39
CA LYS A 20 9.20 7.43 0.65
C LYS A 20 8.74 6.89 2.02
N LYS A 21 7.49 7.19 2.40
CA LYS A 21 6.89 6.73 3.68
C LYS A 21 6.60 5.22 3.64
N VAL A 22 6.14 4.72 2.50
CA VAL A 22 5.89 3.27 2.31
C VAL A 22 7.17 2.46 2.46
N LEU A 23 8.29 2.95 1.93
CA LEU A 23 9.59 2.29 2.05
C LEU A 23 10.17 2.32 3.47
N GLU A 24 9.82 3.33 4.27
CA GLU A 24 10.16 3.34 5.70
C GLU A 24 9.42 2.18 6.40
N ILE A 25 8.11 2.06 6.18
CA ILE A 25 7.29 0.95 6.72
C ILE A 25 7.80 -0.40 6.22
N GLU A 26 8.11 -0.51 4.93
CA GLU A 26 8.61 -1.75 4.32
C GLU A 26 9.89 -2.26 4.99
N LYS A 27 10.85 -1.35 5.21
CA LYS A 27 12.13 -1.69 5.86
C LYS A 27 11.97 -2.14 7.30
N GLU A 28 10.97 -1.60 8.00
CA GLU A 28 10.66 -1.99 9.38
C GLU A 28 9.89 -3.31 9.45
N SER A 29 9.15 -3.65 8.39
CA SER A 29 8.22 -4.79 8.40
C SER A 29 8.85 -6.07 7.88
N PHE A 30 9.83 -5.99 6.98
CA PHE A 30 10.39 -7.15 6.33
C PHE A 30 11.92 -7.21 6.38
N PRO A 31 12.52 -8.40 6.61
CA PRO A 31 13.97 -8.58 6.59
C PRO A 31 14.56 -8.44 5.17
N VAL A 32 13.75 -8.67 4.14
CA VAL A 32 14.11 -8.48 2.73
C VAL A 32 13.09 -7.52 2.11
N PRO A 33 13.24 -6.21 2.32
CA PRO A 33 12.28 -5.21 1.87
C PRO A 33 12.27 -5.06 0.35
N TRP A 34 11.09 -4.80 -0.21
CA TRP A 34 10.97 -4.37 -1.61
C TRP A 34 11.69 -3.04 -1.85
N THR A 35 12.27 -2.91 -3.04
CA THR A 35 12.99 -1.69 -3.44
C THR A 35 12.02 -0.63 -3.96
N TYR A 36 12.50 0.63 -4.02
CA TYR A 36 11.74 1.73 -4.65
C TYR A 36 11.29 1.37 -6.07
N ASP A 37 12.20 0.82 -6.89
CA ASP A 37 11.91 0.48 -8.29
C ASP A 37 10.84 -0.60 -8.43
N MET A 38 10.77 -1.56 -7.50
CA MET A 38 9.72 -2.58 -7.49
C MET A 38 8.34 -1.93 -7.29
N PHE A 39 8.19 -1.10 -6.25
CA PHE A 39 6.94 -0.37 -6.03
C PHE A 39 6.63 0.61 -7.16
N PHE A 40 7.62 1.35 -7.66
CA PHE A 40 7.44 2.32 -8.74
C PHE A 40 6.98 1.62 -10.04
N SER A 41 7.55 0.47 -10.37
CA SER A 41 7.15 -0.34 -11.51
C SER A 41 5.71 -0.83 -11.37
N GLU A 42 5.31 -1.29 -10.18
CA GLU A 42 3.92 -1.67 -9.91
C GLU A 42 2.95 -0.51 -10.13
N LEU A 43 3.24 0.66 -9.58
CA LEU A 43 2.37 1.84 -9.69
C LEU A 43 2.26 2.39 -11.13
N THR A 44 3.32 2.29 -11.92
CA THR A 44 3.42 3.00 -13.22
C THR A 44 3.30 2.11 -14.45
N ARG A 45 3.65 0.82 -14.34
CA ARG A 45 3.74 -0.10 -15.48
C ARG A 45 2.76 -1.25 -15.41
N ASN A 46 2.28 -1.62 -14.22
CA ASN A 46 1.38 -2.74 -14.05
C ASN A 46 -0.08 -2.29 -13.99
N ARG A 47 -0.81 -2.44 -15.10
CA ARG A 47 -2.24 -2.05 -15.18
C ARG A 47 -3.16 -2.83 -14.24
N TYR A 48 -2.73 -4.00 -13.75
CA TYR A 48 -3.49 -4.81 -12.81
C TYR A 48 -3.19 -4.43 -11.35
N ALA A 49 -2.13 -3.67 -11.11
CA ALA A 49 -1.75 -3.25 -9.78
C ALA A 49 -2.74 -2.23 -9.21
N LYS A 50 -3.14 -2.49 -7.97
CA LYS A 50 -3.92 -1.58 -7.12
C LYS A 50 -3.19 -1.52 -5.80
N TYR A 51 -2.64 -0.34 -5.51
CA TYR A 51 -1.91 -0.10 -4.28
C TYR A 51 -2.63 0.97 -3.48
N PHE A 52 -2.74 0.74 -2.19
CA PHE A 52 -3.43 1.59 -1.23
C PHE A 52 -2.51 1.89 -0.06
N ILE A 53 -2.75 3.02 0.58
CA ILE A 53 -2.17 3.33 1.88
C ILE A 53 -3.27 3.41 2.93
N LEU A 54 -2.90 3.09 4.16
CA LEU A 54 -3.64 3.44 5.35
C LEU A 54 -3.07 4.74 5.91
N GLU A 55 -3.88 5.77 5.97
CA GLU A 55 -3.50 7.08 6.52
C GLU A 55 -4.30 7.34 7.81
N LYS A 56 -3.61 7.68 8.91
CA LYS A 56 -4.22 8.11 10.16
C LYS A 56 -3.70 9.49 10.53
N ASN A 57 -4.58 10.47 10.69
CA ASN A 57 -4.21 11.85 11.03
C ASN A 57 -3.08 12.39 10.11
N SER A 58 -3.23 12.20 8.79
CA SER A 58 -2.25 12.60 7.76
C SER A 58 -0.89 11.89 7.81
N LYS A 59 -0.74 10.86 8.64
CA LYS A 59 0.43 9.98 8.68
C LYS A 59 0.12 8.66 7.98
N VAL A 60 0.99 8.25 7.07
CA VAL A 60 0.93 6.91 6.46
C VAL A 60 1.35 5.90 7.53
N MET A 61 0.46 4.94 7.80
CA MET A 61 0.62 3.95 8.86
C MET A 61 0.72 2.51 8.34
N GLY A 62 0.46 2.31 7.05
CA GLY A 62 0.52 1.01 6.41
C GLY A 62 0.19 1.12 4.93
N TYR A 63 0.34 0.01 4.22
CA TYR A 63 0.04 -0.07 2.80
C TYR A 63 -0.42 -1.48 2.40
N LEU A 64 -1.10 -1.55 1.26
CA LEU A 64 -1.54 -2.80 0.64
C LEU A 64 -1.29 -2.74 -0.86
N GLY A 65 -0.56 -3.71 -1.39
CA GLY A 65 -0.41 -3.99 -2.80
C GLY A 65 -1.22 -5.21 -3.20
N LEU A 66 -1.95 -5.10 -4.31
CA LEU A 66 -2.61 -6.25 -4.92
C LEU A 66 -2.67 -6.13 -6.43
N TRP A 67 -2.77 -7.27 -7.10
CA TRP A 67 -3.17 -7.36 -8.49
C TRP A 67 -4.63 -7.73 -8.58
N HIS A 68 -5.39 -7.05 -9.43
CA HIS A 68 -6.78 -7.35 -9.72
C HIS A 68 -6.94 -7.59 -11.22
N LYS A 69 -7.33 -8.81 -11.60
CA LYS A 69 -7.51 -9.21 -13.00
C LYS A 69 -8.78 -10.04 -13.16
N GLY A 70 -9.79 -9.47 -13.81
CA GLY A 70 -11.08 -10.13 -14.01
C GLY A 70 -11.79 -10.33 -12.67
N THR A 71 -11.96 -11.59 -12.27
CA THR A 71 -12.60 -11.97 -10.99
C THR A 71 -11.60 -12.39 -9.91
N SER A 72 -10.30 -12.45 -10.22
CA SER A 72 -9.27 -12.85 -9.25
C SER A 72 -8.49 -11.64 -8.74
N PHE A 73 -8.11 -11.73 -7.47
CA PHE A 73 -7.16 -10.82 -6.85
C PHE A 73 -6.02 -11.59 -6.19
N HIS A 74 -4.84 -11.00 -6.17
CA HIS A 74 -3.65 -11.53 -5.51
C HIS A 74 -3.01 -10.42 -4.70
N ILE A 75 -2.87 -10.62 -3.40
CA ILE A 75 -2.14 -9.68 -2.53
C ILE A 75 -0.65 -9.89 -2.77
N THR A 76 0.04 -8.83 -3.16
CA THR A 76 1.48 -8.88 -3.50
C THR A 76 2.34 -8.52 -2.31
N ASN A 77 1.94 -7.51 -1.54
CA ASN A 77 2.64 -7.08 -0.34
C ASN A 77 1.70 -6.29 0.59
N ILE A 78 1.90 -6.35 1.90
CA ILE A 78 1.08 -5.65 2.91
C ILE A 78 1.88 -5.45 4.19
N ALA A 79 1.87 -4.23 4.73
CA ALA A 79 2.45 -3.90 6.03
C ALA A 79 1.66 -2.79 6.73
#